data_AF-A0A350C1H0-F1
#
_entry.id   AF-A0A350C1H0-F1
#
_cell.length_a   1.000
_cell.length_b   1.000
_cell.length_c   1.000
_cell.angle_alpha   90.00
_cell.angle_beta   90.00
_cell.angle_gamma   90.00
#
_symmetry.space_group_name_H-M   'P 1'
#
loop_
_entity.id
_entity.type
_entity.pdbx_description
1 polymer ?
#
loop_
_entity_poly.entity_id
_entity_poly.type
_entity_poly.pdbx_seq_one_letter_code
_entity_poly.pdbx_strand_id
1 'polypeptide(L)'
;MKHKDILDQMTLIEKAAIVGGQGEWQTWPIPRLNIPSMYCSDGPHGIRKQAGAGDHLGLNESLKATCFPTAATVANSWDVALGEKIGRALGEEAMAEDVHILLGPGM
;
A
#
# COMPACT_ATOMS: atom_id res chain seq x y z
N MET A 1 20.78 8.65 1.44
CA MET A 1 20.43 10.00 1.94
C MET A 1 19.98 9.83 3.38
N LYS A 2 20.54 10.54 4.36
CA LYS A 2 20.09 10.40 5.75
C LYS A 2 18.76 11.17 5.89
N HIS A 3 17.74 10.57 6.50
CA HIS A 3 16.39 11.13 6.57
C HIS A 3 16.34 12.58 7.12
N LYS A 4 17.29 12.94 8.00
CA LYS A 4 17.42 14.28 8.57
C LYS A 4 17.68 15.38 7.53
N ASP A 5 18.55 15.13 6.55
CA ASP A 5 18.93 16.14 5.55
C ASP A 5 17.73 16.52 4.68
N ILE A 6 16.83 15.57 4.42
CA ILE A 6 15.59 15.80 3.66
C ILE A 6 14.60 16.62 4.51
N LEU A 7 14.43 16.26 5.79
CA LEU A 7 13.53 16.96 6.71
C LEU A 7 13.96 18.41 6.96
N ASP A 8 15.27 18.68 7.00
CA ASP A 8 15.80 20.04 7.17
C ASP A 8 15.56 20.92 5.93
N GLN A 9 15.42 20.32 4.75
CA GLN A 9 15.08 21.00 3.51
C GLN A 9 13.57 21.19 3.28
N MET A 10 12.71 20.57 4.10
CA MET A 10 11.27 20.72 4.00
C MET A 10 10.79 22.03 4.65
N THR A 11 9.88 22.71 3.97
CA THR A 11 9.06 23.79 4.52
C THR A 11 8.09 23.24 5.59
N LEU A 12 7.53 24.13 6.41
CA LEU A 12 6.50 23.74 7.38
C LEU A 12 5.27 23.10 6.71
N ILE A 13 4.89 23.60 5.53
CA ILE A 13 3.75 23.07 4.77
C ILE A 13 4.06 21.67 4.21
N GLU A 14 5.26 21.43 3.67
CA GLU A 14 5.68 20.10 3.22
C GLU A 14 5.70 19.09 4.39
N LYS A 15 6.14 19.53 5.58
CA LYS A 15 6.10 18.71 6.82
C LYS A 15 4.68 18.40 7.28
N ALA A 16 3.77 19.37 7.18
CA ALA A 16 2.36 19.16 7.52
C ALA A 16 1.65 18.24 6.50
N ALA A 17 1.98 18.36 5.21
CA ALA A 17 1.37 17.56 4.15
C ALA A 17 1.76 16.09 4.25
N ILE A 18 3.04 15.76 4.51
CA ILE A 18 3.52 14.37 4.47
C ILE A 18 2.95 13.47 5.59
N VAL A 19 2.37 14.05 6.64
CA VAL A 19 1.69 13.31 7.71
C VAL A 19 0.19 13.11 7.46
N GLY A 20 -0.33 13.61 6.33
CA GLY A 20 -1.69 13.37 5.86
C GLY A 20 -1.71 12.61 4.54
N GLY A 21 -2.85 12.00 4.22
CA GLY A 21 -3.12 11.49 2.87
C GLY A 21 -3.31 12.63 1.88
N GLN A 22 -2.82 12.46 0.65
CA GLN A 22 -3.20 13.31 -0.49
C GLN A 22 -4.64 13.07 -0.90
N GLY A 23 -5.04 11.81 -0.80
CA GLY A 23 -6.41 11.33 -0.95
C GLY A 23 -6.55 10.05 -0.16
N GLU A 24 -7.34 9.13 -0.67
CA GLU A 24 -7.73 7.89 0.01
C GLU A 24 -6.57 6.91 0.11
N TRP A 25 -5.79 6.84 -0.96
CA TRP A 25 -4.81 5.78 -1.20
C TRP A 25 -3.39 6.31 -1.39
N GLN A 26 -3.18 7.63 -1.41
CA GLN A 26 -1.90 8.20 -1.85
C GLN A 26 -1.30 9.15 -0.80
N THR A 27 0.03 9.13 -0.69
CA THR A 27 0.78 10.13 0.08
C THR A 27 1.04 11.37 -0.76
N TRP A 28 1.27 12.52 -0.12
CA TRP A 28 1.68 13.72 -0.84
C TRP A 28 3.09 13.56 -1.45
N PRO A 29 3.28 13.91 -2.75
CA PRO A 29 4.61 14.01 -3.34
C PRO A 29 5.29 15.34 -2.95
N ILE A 30 6.62 15.36 -2.90
CA ILE A 30 7.42 16.58 -2.78
C ILE A 30 8.50 16.57 -3.89
N PRO A 31 8.14 16.98 -5.13
CA PRO A 31 9.01 16.85 -6.30
C PRO A 31 10.36 17.57 -6.17
N ARG A 32 10.39 18.74 -5.52
CA ARG A 32 11.63 19.52 -5.29
C ARG A 32 12.68 18.74 -4.48
N LEU A 33 12.23 17.80 -3.64
CA LEU A 33 13.09 16.95 -2.82
C LEU A 33 13.19 15.51 -3.37
N ASN A 34 12.69 15.25 -4.58
CA ASN A 34 12.62 13.93 -5.20
C ASN A 34 11.87 12.89 -4.35
N ILE A 35 10.79 13.31 -3.68
CA ILE A 35 9.92 12.40 -2.91
C ILE A 35 8.68 12.11 -3.76
N PRO A 36 8.50 10.88 -4.26
CA PRO A 36 7.31 10.50 -5.01
C PRO A 36 6.10 10.30 -4.09
N SER A 37 4.91 10.29 -4.68
CA SER A 37 3.71 9.78 -4.00
C SER A 37 3.79 8.26 -3.92
N MET A 38 3.44 7.69 -2.78
CA MET A 38 3.29 6.24 -2.61
C MET A 38 1.82 5.88 -2.65
N TYR A 39 1.50 4.77 -3.31
CA TYR A 39 0.14 4.21 -3.33
C TYR A 39 0.01 3.12 -2.28
N CYS A 40 -1.02 3.24 -1.46
CA CYS A 40 -1.46 2.28 -0.47
C CYS A 40 -2.71 1.56 -0.99
N SER A 41 -2.81 0.25 -0.82
CA SER A 41 -4.00 -0.50 -1.20
C SER A 41 -4.28 -1.58 -0.18
N ASP A 42 -5.55 -1.88 0.04
CA ASP A 42 -5.96 -3.11 0.71
C ASP A 42 -5.45 -4.33 -0.09
N GLY A 43 -5.33 -5.51 0.50
CA GLY A 43 -5.54 -5.84 1.90
C GLY A 43 -5.03 -7.23 2.26
N PRO A 44 -5.45 -7.79 3.41
CA PRO A 44 -4.72 -8.88 4.09
C PRO A 44 -4.69 -10.22 3.36
N HIS A 45 -5.50 -10.41 2.31
CA HIS A 45 -5.58 -11.67 1.54
C HIS A 45 -5.86 -11.41 0.04
N GLY A 46 -5.33 -10.31 -0.50
CA GLY A 46 -5.41 -9.98 -1.92
C GLY A 46 -5.32 -8.47 -2.14
N ILE A 47 -4.77 -8.06 -3.29
CA ILE A 47 -4.69 -6.63 -3.66
C ILE A 47 -6.07 -6.13 -4.11
N ARG A 48 -6.51 -5.00 -3.58
CA ARG A 48 -7.78 -4.34 -3.93
C ARG A 48 -7.51 -2.92 -4.39
N LYS A 49 -6.98 -2.81 -5.61
CA LYS A 49 -6.75 -1.54 -6.29
C LYS A 49 -7.93 -1.23 -7.21
N GLN A 50 -8.49 -0.03 -7.08
CA GLN A 50 -9.58 0.43 -7.95
C GLN A 50 -9.06 0.82 -9.33
N ALA A 51 -9.81 0.48 -10.37
CA ALA A 51 -9.59 0.98 -11.72
C ALA A 51 -10.03 2.45 -11.79
N GLY A 52 -9.13 3.34 -12.22
CA GLY A 52 -9.41 4.77 -12.33
C GLY A 52 -9.15 5.56 -11.03
N ALA A 53 -9.81 6.71 -10.88
CA ALA A 53 -9.69 7.52 -9.67
C ALA A 53 -10.32 6.76 -8.48
N GLY A 54 -9.65 6.75 -7.33
CA GLY A 54 -10.20 6.14 -6.13
C GLY A 54 -11.53 6.81 -5.75
N ASP A 55 -12.51 6.02 -5.32
CA ASP A 55 -13.71 6.56 -4.69
C ASP A 55 -13.82 6.03 -3.26
N HIS A 56 -14.25 6.89 -2.32
CA HIS A 56 -14.49 6.47 -0.95
C HIS A 56 -15.60 5.40 -0.83
N LEU A 57 -16.37 5.19 -1.89
CA LEU A 57 -17.58 4.36 -1.90
C LEU A 57 -17.31 2.93 -2.36
N GLY A 58 -16.15 2.63 -2.95
CA GLY A 58 -15.87 1.29 -3.48
C GLY A 58 -16.63 0.96 -4.76
N LEU A 59 -17.21 1.94 -5.47
CA LEU A 59 -18.09 1.68 -6.63
C LEU A 59 -17.28 1.39 -7.90
N ASN A 60 -16.02 1.82 -7.94
CA ASN A 60 -15.14 1.52 -9.06
C ASN A 60 -14.73 0.06 -9.06
N GLU A 61 -14.71 -0.55 -10.25
CA GLU A 61 -14.25 -1.93 -10.44
C GLU A 61 -12.83 -2.09 -9.91
N SER A 62 -12.55 -3.20 -9.23
CA SER A 62 -11.18 -3.52 -8.84
C SER A 62 -10.43 -4.13 -10.01
N LEU A 63 -9.14 -3.81 -10.12
CA LEU A 63 -8.22 -4.55 -10.98
C LEU A 63 -8.20 -6.02 -10.53
N LYS A 64 -7.99 -6.93 -11.50
CA LYS A 64 -8.00 -8.36 -11.21
C LYS A 64 -6.77 -8.72 -10.37
N ALA A 65 -7.00 -9.34 -9.23
CA ALA A 65 -5.96 -9.82 -8.33
C ALA A 65 -6.31 -11.23 -7.81
N THR A 66 -5.33 -11.94 -7.28
CA THR A 66 -5.58 -13.23 -6.63
C THR A 66 -6.28 -13.01 -5.30
N CYS A 67 -7.42 -13.67 -5.10
CA CYS A 67 -8.10 -13.72 -3.82
C CYS A 67 -7.58 -14.93 -3.03
N PHE A 68 -6.68 -14.68 -2.08
CA PHE A 68 -6.11 -15.72 -1.23
C PHE A 68 -7.09 -16.13 -0.11
N PRO A 69 -6.91 -17.32 0.49
CA PRO A 69 -7.65 -17.68 1.70
C PRO A 69 -7.44 -16.63 2.81
N THR A 70 -8.48 -16.35 3.57
CA THR A 70 -8.41 -15.41 4.70
C THR A 70 -7.38 -15.85 5.75
N ALA A 71 -6.86 -14.90 6.53
CA ALA A 71 -5.85 -15.18 7.56
C ALA A 71 -6.29 -16.29 8.54
N ALA A 72 -7.58 -16.35 8.92
CA ALA A 72 -8.13 -17.42 9.74
C ALA A 72 -7.99 -18.80 9.07
N THR A 73 -8.26 -18.90 7.77
CA THR A 73 -8.09 -20.14 7.00
C THR A 73 -6.62 -20.54 6.89
N VAL A 74 -5.75 -19.59 6.57
CA VAL A 74 -4.30 -19.84 6.49
C VAL A 74 -3.74 -20.27 7.84
N ALA A 75 -4.18 -19.65 8.94
CA ALA A 75 -3.74 -19.99 10.29
C ALA A 75 -4.08 -21.44 10.69
N ASN A 76 -5.17 -22.02 10.16
CA ASN A 76 -5.51 -23.43 10.40
C ASN A 76 -4.48 -24.42 9.81
N SER A 77 -3.61 -23.98 8.89
CA SER A 77 -2.52 -24.82 8.39
C SER A 77 -1.38 -24.99 9.39
N TRP A 78 -1.21 -24.03 10.31
CA TRP A 78 -0.01 -23.90 11.16
C TRP A 78 1.31 -23.95 10.37
N ASP A 79 1.27 -23.60 9.08
CA ASP A 79 2.42 -23.64 8.18
C ASP A 79 2.95 -22.23 7.91
N VAL A 80 4.07 -21.91 8.56
CA VAL A 80 4.76 -20.62 8.40
C VAL A 80 5.30 -20.43 6.98
N ALA A 81 5.77 -21.50 6.33
CA ALA A 81 6.30 -21.43 4.97
C ALA A 81 5.19 -21.15 3.95
N LEU A 82 3.98 -21.70 4.18
CA LEU A 82 2.80 -21.33 3.41
C LEU A 82 2.46 -19.85 3.57
N GLY A 83 2.48 -19.33 4.79
CA GLY A 83 2.27 -17.90 5.07
C GLY A 83 3.28 -17.00 4.34
N GLU A 84 4.56 -17.35 4.37
CA GLU A 84 5.61 -16.62 3.64
C GLU A 84 5.37 -16.67 2.12
N LYS A 85 5.00 -17.83 1.59
CA LYS A 85 4.70 -17.98 0.16
C LYS A 85 3.55 -17.10 -0.30
N ILE A 86 2.49 -17.00 0.50
CA ILE A 86 1.36 -16.09 0.23
C ILE A 86 1.83 -14.63 0.31
N GLY A 87 2.60 -14.26 1.34
CA GLY A 87 3.16 -12.91 1.47
C GLY A 87 4.03 -12.50 0.28
N ARG A 88 4.84 -13.42 -0.25
CA ARG A 88 5.64 -13.19 -1.46
C ARG A 88 4.77 -12.94 -2.68
N ALA A 89 3.75 -13.78 -2.91
CA ALA A 89 2.84 -13.62 -4.03
C ALA A 89 2.05 -12.29 -3.94
N LEU A 90 1.62 -11.91 -2.73
CA LEU A 90 1.01 -10.59 -2.49
C LEU A 90 1.96 -9.44 -2.84
N GLY A 91 3.24 -9.54 -2.46
CA GLY A 91 4.25 -8.54 -2.82
C GLY A 91 4.52 -8.44 -4.31
N GLU A 92 4.52 -9.57 -5.02
CA GLU A 92 4.65 -9.63 -6.49
C GLU A 92 3.46 -8.95 -7.19
N GLU A 93 2.23 -9.24 -6.76
CA GLU A 93 1.03 -8.58 -7.29
C GLU A 93 0.98 -7.09 -6.94
N ALA A 94 1.37 -6.70 -5.72
CA ALA A 94 1.46 -5.30 -5.34
C ALA A 94 2.42 -4.52 -6.26
N MET A 95 3.60 -5.10 -6.55
CA MET A 95 4.57 -4.51 -7.46
C MET A 95 4.03 -4.40 -8.89
N ALA A 96 3.38 -5.43 -9.40
CA ALA A 96 2.77 -5.43 -10.74
C ALA A 96 1.69 -4.34 -10.89
N GLU A 97 1.03 -3.99 -9.78
CA GLU A 97 -0.04 -3.00 -9.71
C GLU A 97 0.41 -1.65 -9.14
N ASP A 98 1.70 -1.32 -9.12
CA ASP A 98 2.24 -0.04 -8.59
C ASP A 98 1.78 0.31 -7.16
N VAL A 99 1.47 -0.71 -6.34
CA VAL A 99 1.13 -0.57 -4.92
C VAL A 99 2.43 -0.63 -4.12
N HIS A 100 2.71 0.45 -3.39
CA HIS A 100 3.93 0.60 -2.61
C HIS A 100 3.76 0.06 -1.19
N ILE A 101 2.54 0.15 -0.66
CA ILE A 101 2.18 -0.30 0.69
C ILE A 101 0.91 -1.13 0.61
N LEU A 102 1.03 -2.41 0.95
CA LEU A 102 -0.13 -3.29 1.15
C LEU A 102 -0.63 -3.15 2.59
N LEU A 103 -1.92 -2.85 2.76
CA LEU A 103 -2.56 -2.69 4.07
C LEU A 103 -2.93 -4.05 4.68
N GLY A 104 -1.91 -4.77 5.14
CA GLY A 104 -2.06 -6.06 5.82
C GLY A 104 -0.73 -6.55 6.38
N PRO A 105 -0.72 -7.71 7.07
CA PRO A 105 -1.90 -8.51 7.43
C PRO A 105 -2.74 -7.84 8.54
N GLY A 106 -3.99 -8.27 8.68
CA GLY A 106 -4.78 -8.01 9.89
C GLY A 106 -4.49 -9.10 10.92
N MET A 107 -4.09 -8.70 12.12
CA MET A 107 -3.70 -9.59 13.22
C MET A 107 -4.51 -9.28 14.48
#